data_AF-A0A095ZGF6-F1
#
_entry.id   AF-A0A095ZGF6-F1
#
_cell.length_a   1.000
_cell.length_b   1.000
_cell.length_c   1.000
_cell.angle_alpha   90.00
_cell.angle_beta   90.00
_cell.angle_gamma   90.00
#
_symmetry.space_group_name_H-M   'P 1'
#
loop_
_entity.id
_entity.type
_entity.pdbx_description
1 polymer ?
#
loop_
_entity_poly.entity_id
_entity_poly.type
_entity_poly.pdbx_seq_one_letter_code
_entity_poly.pdbx_strand_id
1 'polypeptide(L)'
;MAKEFIVAIELGSSKITGIAGKKNSDGSISILAVVKEDSTSCIRKGVVFNIDKTVLCLTNIIKKLETTLKTNIARVYVGVGGQSIRSVKNVIIKDLPAETVVSQDMINELMDANRSMTYAEQEILDAATQEYKVDALYQLDPVGIPCSRLEGNFLNILWRKTFYKNLNQCLNKAGVEIAELYLAPLALADAVLTETEKRTGCALIDLGADTTTVLVYYKNILRHLAVIPLGGENITKDITSLLMEDSQAEQMKLKYASAYTDNSDIDDNKKYPIDQDRKVDSRKFIEIVESRLQEIIENVFYQIPNEYADKLIGGIILTGGGSNMPNIEKAFTNQAPTEKIRIAKFVNQNINSNLPEITAHTGTMNTILGLLVKGDINCAGEEITADLFQSNEPKHTTPTPAPAKGPRSYKETSGTGIVQTEEEKEQLRKQKEEQEEAERKAQEEEQRRIAEEKRENSPVNKLWKSIKNFASKITEEEE
;
A
#
# COMPACT_ATOMS: atom_id res chain seq x y z
N MET A 1 19.25 -2.41 -27.89
CA MET A 1 18.32 -1.45 -27.22
C MET A 1 18.21 -1.91 -25.79
N ALA A 2 18.30 -1.01 -24.80
CA ALA A 2 18.08 -1.39 -23.41
C ALA A 2 16.70 -2.03 -23.28
N LYS A 3 16.63 -3.21 -22.67
CA LYS A 3 15.34 -3.85 -22.40
C LYS A 3 14.57 -3.00 -21.42
N GLU A 4 13.26 -2.95 -21.63
CA GLU A 4 12.35 -2.17 -20.81
C GLU A 4 11.25 -3.10 -20.33
N PHE A 5 11.23 -3.35 -19.03
CA PHE A 5 10.20 -4.15 -18.37
C PHE A 5 10.09 -3.74 -16.90
N ILE A 6 8.92 -3.96 -16.34
CA ILE A 6 8.61 -3.81 -14.93
C ILE A 6 8.56 -5.20 -14.31
N VAL A 7 9.06 -5.34 -13.09
CA VAL A 7 8.97 -6.56 -12.29
C VAL A 7 8.18 -6.27 -11.03
N ALA A 8 7.16 -7.08 -10.76
CA ALA A 8 6.43 -7.05 -9.50
C ALA A 8 6.52 -8.41 -8.81
N ILE A 9 6.51 -8.40 -7.47
CA ILE A 9 6.50 -9.60 -6.62
C ILE A 9 5.36 -9.46 -5.61
N GLU A 10 4.50 -10.47 -5.52
CA GLU A 10 3.43 -10.58 -4.54
C GLU A 10 3.77 -11.70 -3.54
N LEU A 11 3.77 -11.35 -2.25
CA LEU A 11 4.00 -12.27 -1.14
C LEU A 11 2.67 -12.89 -0.67
N GLY A 12 2.18 -13.87 -1.42
CA GLY A 12 1.01 -14.66 -1.02
C GLY A 12 1.36 -15.74 0.02
N SER A 13 0.35 -16.26 0.72
CA SER A 13 0.55 -17.35 1.69
C SER A 13 0.61 -18.73 1.06
N SER A 14 -0.15 -18.96 -0.02
CA SER A 14 -0.06 -20.21 -0.79
C SER A 14 1.12 -20.22 -1.77
N LYS A 15 1.44 -19.06 -2.35
CA LYS A 15 2.55 -18.89 -3.28
C LYS A 15 3.11 -17.47 -3.23
N ILE A 16 4.42 -17.33 -3.45
CA ILE A 16 5.01 -16.05 -3.86
C ILE A 16 5.01 -16.03 -5.40
N THR A 17 4.51 -14.95 -5.98
CA THR A 17 4.39 -14.80 -7.43
C THR A 17 5.23 -13.62 -7.90
N GLY A 18 6.16 -13.86 -8.82
CA GLY A 18 6.88 -12.82 -9.56
C GLY A 18 6.34 -12.70 -10.97
N ILE A 19 6.12 -11.47 -11.43
CA ILE A 19 5.69 -11.18 -12.81
C ILE A 19 6.62 -10.15 -13.43
N ALA A 20 6.88 -10.30 -14.73
CA ALA A 20 7.54 -9.29 -15.53
C ALA A 20 6.66 -8.92 -16.72
N GLY A 21 6.52 -7.63 -16.99
CA GLY A 21 5.74 -7.13 -18.12
C GLY A 21 6.30 -5.84 -18.70
N LYS A 22 5.94 -5.56 -19.95
CA LYS A 22 6.30 -4.33 -20.67
C LYS A 22 5.06 -3.48 -20.88
N LYS A 23 5.11 -2.22 -20.46
CA LYS A 23 4.10 -1.21 -20.82
C LYS A 23 4.30 -0.78 -22.27
N ASN A 24 3.23 -0.86 -23.05
CA ASN A 24 3.21 -0.43 -24.45
C ASN A 24 2.78 1.04 -24.52
N SER A 25 3.05 1.69 -25.66
CA SER A 25 2.71 3.09 -25.89
C SER A 25 1.19 3.36 -25.92
N ASP A 26 0.38 2.33 -26.15
CA ASP A 26 -1.08 2.39 -26.12
C ASP A 26 -1.67 2.20 -24.70
N GLY A 27 -0.82 2.06 -23.68
CA GLY A 27 -1.19 1.80 -22.30
C GLY A 27 -1.46 0.33 -21.98
N SER A 28 -1.45 -0.58 -22.94
CA SER A 28 -1.56 -2.02 -22.67
C SER A 28 -0.28 -2.57 -22.03
N ILE A 29 -0.37 -3.71 -21.36
CA ILE A 29 0.80 -4.38 -20.76
C ILE A 29 0.98 -5.76 -21.38
N SER A 30 2.14 -5.99 -21.98
CA SER A 30 2.53 -7.31 -22.47
C SER A 30 3.27 -8.09 -21.39
N ILE A 31 2.74 -9.25 -20.99
CA ILE A 31 3.39 -10.10 -19.99
C ILE A 31 4.53 -10.88 -20.62
N LEU A 32 5.71 -10.78 -20.02
CA LEU A 32 6.94 -11.41 -20.51
C LEU A 32 7.23 -12.73 -19.77
N ALA A 33 7.03 -12.75 -18.46
CA ALA A 33 7.30 -13.92 -17.63
C ALA A 33 6.44 -13.92 -16.37
N VAL A 34 6.10 -15.13 -15.88
CA VAL A 34 5.48 -15.36 -14.58
C VAL A 34 6.24 -16.50 -13.91
N VAL A 35 6.57 -16.33 -12.64
CA VAL A 35 7.23 -17.35 -11.81
C VAL A 35 6.47 -17.47 -10.50
N LYS A 36 6.28 -18.70 -10.02
CA LYS A 36 5.64 -19.01 -8.75
C LYS A 36 6.51 -19.94 -7.94
N GLU A 37 6.56 -19.70 -6.63
CA GLU A 37 7.17 -20.59 -5.64
C GLU A 37 6.14 -20.90 -4.56
N ASP A 38 6.11 -22.14 -4.08
CA ASP A 38 5.34 -22.48 -2.90
C ASP A 38 5.85 -21.71 -1.68
N SER A 39 4.92 -21.14 -0.91
CA SER A 39 5.26 -20.28 0.22
C SER A 39 4.68 -20.75 1.54
N THR A 40 4.01 -21.92 1.56
CA THR A 40 3.32 -22.44 2.75
C THR A 40 4.25 -22.62 3.95
N SER A 41 5.54 -22.83 3.67
CA SER A 41 6.57 -23.01 4.70
C SER A 41 7.24 -21.71 5.18
N CYS A 42 6.93 -20.56 4.57
CA CYS A 42 7.62 -19.29 4.85
C CYS A 42 6.72 -18.06 5.02
N ILE A 43 5.54 -18.02 4.38
CA ILE A 43 4.53 -16.97 4.54
C ILE A 43 3.29 -17.59 5.20
N ARG A 44 2.77 -16.93 6.23
CA ARG A 44 1.54 -17.36 6.91
C ARG A 44 0.66 -16.16 7.17
N LYS A 45 -0.64 -16.25 6.86
CA LYS A 45 -1.59 -15.13 6.98
C LYS A 45 -1.07 -13.85 6.30
N GLY A 46 -0.38 -14.00 5.17
CA GLY A 46 0.20 -12.92 4.37
C GLY A 46 1.41 -12.21 4.98
N VAL A 47 1.96 -12.72 6.10
CA VAL A 47 3.16 -12.15 6.74
C VAL A 47 4.32 -13.15 6.73
N VAL A 48 5.54 -12.62 6.72
CA VAL A 48 6.77 -13.42 6.78
C VAL A 48 6.86 -14.14 8.12
N PHE A 49 6.76 -15.47 8.08
CA PHE A 49 6.91 -16.35 9.24
C PHE A 49 8.32 -16.94 9.35
N ASN A 50 8.95 -17.30 8.22
CA ASN A 50 10.32 -17.82 8.19
C ASN A 50 11.19 -17.00 7.22
N ILE A 51 12.08 -16.19 7.79
CA ILE A 51 12.93 -15.26 7.04
C ILE A 51 13.81 -15.97 6.02
N ASP A 52 14.56 -17.00 6.44
CA ASP A 52 15.56 -17.62 5.55
C ASP A 52 14.91 -18.38 4.39
N LYS A 53 13.77 -19.03 4.64
CA LYS A 53 12.99 -19.65 3.57
C LYS A 53 12.37 -18.62 2.63
N THR A 54 11.89 -17.49 3.13
CA THR A 54 11.38 -16.40 2.28
C THR A 54 12.49 -15.83 1.40
N VAL A 55 13.69 -15.61 1.95
CA VAL A 55 14.87 -15.15 1.17
C VAL A 55 15.20 -16.14 0.04
N LEU A 56 15.16 -17.45 0.33
CA LEU A 56 15.39 -18.48 -0.68
C LEU A 56 14.33 -18.42 -1.80
N CYS A 57 13.04 -18.34 -1.46
CA CYS A 57 11.97 -18.23 -2.44
C CYS A 57 12.11 -16.96 -3.31
N LEU A 58 12.40 -15.81 -2.70
CA LEU A 58 12.62 -14.54 -3.41
C LEU A 58 13.80 -14.63 -4.39
N THR A 59 14.92 -15.17 -3.92
CA THR A 59 16.13 -15.35 -4.75
C THR A 59 15.84 -16.29 -5.93
N ASN A 60 15.08 -17.36 -5.71
CA ASN A 60 14.70 -18.30 -6.76
C ASN A 60 13.79 -17.65 -7.81
N ILE A 61 12.79 -16.87 -7.38
CA ILE A 61 11.89 -16.15 -8.28
C ILE A 61 12.68 -15.21 -9.19
N ILE A 62 13.59 -14.44 -8.61
CA ILE A 62 14.37 -13.45 -9.35
C ILE A 62 15.29 -14.14 -10.36
N LYS A 63 16.05 -15.17 -9.94
CA LYS A 63 16.89 -15.95 -10.85
C LYS A 63 16.10 -16.56 -12.01
N LYS A 64 14.90 -17.09 -11.75
CA LYS A 64 14.04 -17.68 -12.79
C LYS A 64 13.49 -16.61 -13.74
N LEU A 65 13.12 -15.43 -13.24
CA LEU A 65 12.72 -14.29 -14.05
C LEU A 65 13.89 -13.79 -14.92
N GLU A 66 15.05 -13.57 -14.33
CA GLU A 66 16.28 -13.14 -15.03
C GLU A 66 16.67 -14.12 -16.14
N THR A 67 16.58 -15.42 -15.88
CA THR A 67 16.84 -16.48 -16.86
C THR A 67 15.86 -16.40 -18.04
N THR A 68 14.57 -16.20 -17.76
CA THR A 68 13.52 -16.10 -18.78
C THR A 68 13.66 -14.81 -19.61
N LEU A 69 13.97 -13.70 -18.94
CA LEU A 69 14.14 -12.37 -19.56
C LEU A 69 15.51 -12.20 -20.22
N LYS A 70 16.48 -13.07 -19.92
CA LYS A 70 17.89 -12.97 -20.32
C LYS A 70 18.51 -11.62 -19.96
N THR A 71 18.19 -11.11 -18.77
CA THR A 71 18.56 -9.78 -18.28
C THR A 71 18.54 -9.80 -16.77
N ASN A 72 19.51 -9.16 -16.13
CA ASN A 72 19.48 -8.96 -14.68
C ASN A 72 18.31 -8.06 -14.30
N ILE A 73 17.80 -8.22 -13.08
CA ILE A 73 16.74 -7.39 -12.52
C ILE A 73 17.39 -6.41 -11.56
N ALA A 74 17.39 -5.13 -11.91
CA ALA A 74 18.00 -4.08 -11.09
C ALA A 74 17.14 -3.79 -9.86
N ARG A 75 15.81 -3.74 -10.02
CA ARG A 75 14.87 -3.39 -8.96
C ARG A 75 13.51 -4.06 -9.16
N VAL A 76 12.72 -4.17 -8.10
CA VAL A 76 11.38 -4.77 -8.15
C VAL A 76 10.35 -3.96 -7.36
N TYR A 77 9.10 -4.03 -7.80
CA TYR A 77 7.95 -3.62 -7.00
C TYR A 77 7.51 -4.78 -6.12
N VAL A 78 7.18 -4.52 -4.86
CA VAL A 78 6.71 -5.58 -3.95
C VAL A 78 5.35 -5.21 -3.37
N GLY A 79 4.40 -6.13 -3.52
CA GLY A 79 3.10 -6.05 -2.88
C GLY A 79 3.13 -6.65 -1.49
N VAL A 80 2.74 -5.86 -0.51
CA VAL A 80 2.68 -6.25 0.89
C VAL A 80 1.23 -6.26 1.36
N GLY A 81 0.88 -7.31 2.10
CA GLY A 81 -0.49 -7.53 2.56
C GLY A 81 -0.48 -8.31 3.86
N GLY A 82 -1.63 -8.92 4.16
CA GLY A 82 -1.71 -9.90 5.24
C GLY A 82 -2.14 -9.35 6.59
N GLN A 83 -2.02 -10.22 7.58
CA GLN A 83 -2.57 -10.02 8.91
C GLN A 83 -2.06 -8.73 9.55
N SER A 84 -2.91 -8.15 10.39
CA SER A 84 -2.67 -6.92 11.14
C SER A 84 -2.74 -5.64 10.33
N ILE A 85 -2.92 -5.68 9.01
CA ILE A 85 -3.28 -4.49 8.25
C ILE A 85 -4.74 -4.13 8.59
N ARG A 86 -4.94 -2.92 9.10
CA ARG A 86 -6.26 -2.36 9.41
C ARG A 86 -6.26 -0.85 9.32
N SER A 87 -7.40 -0.27 8.99
CA SER A 87 -7.60 1.17 9.03
C SER A 87 -8.11 1.64 10.40
N VAL A 88 -7.60 2.79 10.86
CA VAL A 88 -8.04 3.49 12.08
C VAL A 88 -8.31 4.94 11.74
N LYS A 89 -9.48 5.44 12.11
CA LYS A 89 -9.82 6.87 11.94
C LYS A 89 -9.00 7.71 12.91
N ASN A 90 -8.52 8.85 12.45
CA ASN A 90 -7.83 9.84 13.27
C ASN A 90 -8.28 11.25 12.89
N VAL A 91 -8.32 12.15 13.88
CA VAL A 91 -8.71 13.55 13.68
C VAL A 91 -7.61 14.43 14.24
N ILE A 92 -7.12 15.38 13.43
CA ILE A 92 -6.21 16.43 13.86
C ILE A 92 -6.95 17.76 13.82
N ILE A 93 -6.83 18.56 14.87
CA ILE A 93 -7.54 19.84 15.01
C ILE A 93 -6.50 20.95 15.13
N LYS A 94 -6.74 22.06 14.43
CA LYS A 94 -5.97 23.28 14.52
C LYS A 94 -6.90 24.47 14.75
N ASP A 95 -6.69 25.16 15.87
CA ASP A 95 -7.34 26.44 16.13
C ASP A 95 -6.55 27.57 15.46
N LEU A 96 -7.27 28.44 14.77
CA LEU A 96 -6.73 29.53 13.96
C LEU A 96 -7.29 30.88 14.46
N PRO A 97 -6.57 31.99 14.22
CA PRO A 97 -7.15 33.32 14.38
C PRO A 97 -8.46 33.45 13.59
N ALA A 98 -9.38 34.31 14.07
CA ALA A 98 -10.66 34.52 13.42
C ALA A 98 -10.50 34.91 11.94
N GLU A 99 -11.35 34.34 11.08
CA GLU A 99 -11.38 34.58 9.62
C GLU A 99 -10.07 34.24 8.89
N THR A 100 -9.25 33.33 9.44
CA THR A 100 -8.05 32.85 8.76
C THR A 100 -8.43 32.04 7.53
N VAL A 101 -7.94 32.45 6.37
CA VAL A 101 -8.12 31.70 5.13
C VAL A 101 -7.24 30.45 5.15
N VAL A 102 -7.85 29.28 4.97
CA VAL A 102 -7.13 28.00 4.92
C VAL A 102 -6.17 28.00 3.72
N SER A 103 -4.88 27.78 4.00
CA SER A 103 -3.85 27.60 2.97
C SER A 103 -3.55 26.12 2.72
N GLN A 104 -2.90 25.82 1.59
CA GLN A 104 -2.41 24.47 1.30
C GLN A 104 -1.39 24.00 2.36
N ASP A 105 -0.57 24.91 2.89
CA ASP A 105 0.42 24.58 3.92
C ASP A 105 -0.24 24.11 5.22
N MET A 106 -1.36 24.74 5.63
CA MET A 106 -2.12 24.28 6.79
C MET A 106 -2.67 22.86 6.60
N ILE A 107 -3.04 22.51 5.38
CA ILE A 107 -3.51 21.15 5.04
C ILE A 107 -2.36 20.14 5.09
N ASN A 108 -1.19 20.52 4.57
CA ASN A 108 0.00 19.69 4.65
C ASN A 108 0.41 19.46 6.12
N GLU A 109 0.40 20.51 6.95
CA GLU A 109 0.70 20.42 8.38
C GLU A 109 -0.25 19.46 9.12
N LEU A 110 -1.55 19.47 8.82
CA LEU A 110 -2.50 18.51 9.41
C LEU A 110 -2.18 17.06 9.02
N MET A 111 -1.81 16.83 7.76
CA MET A 111 -1.39 15.51 7.29
C MET A 111 -0.07 15.06 7.93
N ASP A 112 0.91 15.96 8.06
CA ASP A 112 2.20 15.68 8.68
C ASP A 112 2.06 15.37 10.18
N ALA A 113 1.21 16.13 10.88
CA ALA A 113 0.83 15.85 12.26
C ALA A 113 0.15 14.48 12.38
N ASN A 114 -0.77 14.15 11.47
CA ASN A 114 -1.42 12.83 11.44
C ASN A 114 -0.42 11.69 11.20
N ARG A 115 0.51 11.84 10.26
CA ARG A 115 1.54 10.84 9.95
C ARG A 115 2.57 10.67 11.06
N SER A 116 2.73 11.68 11.92
CA SER A 116 3.61 11.64 13.09
C SER A 116 2.96 10.96 14.31
N MET A 117 1.68 10.58 14.22
CA MET A 117 0.99 9.88 15.31
C MET A 117 1.60 8.51 15.57
N THR A 118 1.79 8.19 16.85
CA THR A 118 2.34 6.90 17.28
C THR A 118 1.24 5.95 17.72
N TYR A 119 1.32 4.70 17.27
CA TYR A 119 0.45 3.61 17.71
C TYR A 119 1.30 2.53 18.38
N ALA A 120 0.83 1.97 19.50
CA ALA A 120 1.56 0.91 20.21
C ALA A 120 1.71 -0.32 19.30
N GLU A 121 2.95 -0.83 19.16
CA GLU A 121 3.31 -1.98 18.30
C GLU A 121 2.94 -1.86 16.81
N GLN A 122 2.48 -0.69 16.36
CA GLN A 122 2.02 -0.47 14.98
C GLN A 122 2.65 0.78 14.36
N GLU A 123 2.75 0.77 13.03
CA GLU A 123 3.22 1.88 12.20
C GLU A 123 2.15 2.24 11.17
N ILE A 124 2.08 3.53 10.83
CA ILE A 124 1.25 4.03 9.74
C ILE A 124 1.98 3.71 8.43
N LEU A 125 1.38 2.86 7.60
CA LEU A 125 1.89 2.57 6.25
C LEU A 125 1.39 3.58 5.23
N ASP A 126 0.15 4.04 5.39
CA ASP A 126 -0.47 5.02 4.52
C ASP A 126 -1.61 5.74 5.27
N ALA A 127 -2.04 6.89 4.77
CA ALA A 127 -3.13 7.69 5.35
C ALA A 127 -4.00 8.28 4.23
N ALA A 128 -5.30 7.96 4.27
CA ALA A 128 -6.28 8.51 3.34
C ALA A 128 -7.04 9.67 3.99
N THR A 129 -6.97 10.85 3.38
CA THR A 129 -7.81 11.99 3.77
C THR A 129 -9.28 11.63 3.56
N GLN A 130 -10.09 11.89 4.59
CA GLN A 130 -11.54 11.71 4.53
C GLN A 130 -12.20 13.01 4.13
N GLU A 131 -12.32 13.94 5.07
CA GLU A 131 -13.00 15.23 4.90
C GLU A 131 -12.33 16.22 5.85
N TYR A 132 -12.29 17.49 5.47
CA TYR A 132 -11.91 18.57 6.37
C TYR A 132 -13.17 19.18 6.96
N LYS A 133 -13.13 19.53 8.24
CA LYS A 133 -14.20 20.29 8.88
C LYS A 133 -13.70 21.71 9.08
N VAL A 134 -14.37 22.63 8.39
CA VAL A 134 -14.10 24.06 8.42
C VAL A 134 -15.19 24.69 9.28
N ASP A 135 -14.84 25.00 10.52
CA ASP A 135 -15.75 25.31 11.62
C ASP A 135 -16.83 24.21 11.81
N ALA A 136 -18.04 24.41 11.28
CA ALA A 136 -19.17 23.47 11.39
C ALA A 136 -19.46 22.68 10.11
N LEU A 137 -18.79 23.00 8.99
CA LEU A 137 -19.10 22.46 7.66
C LEU A 137 -18.01 21.50 7.18
N TYR A 138 -18.41 20.37 6.59
CA TYR A 138 -17.48 19.43 5.95
C TYR A 138 -17.18 19.83 4.52
N GLN A 139 -15.90 19.77 4.14
CA GLN A 139 -15.38 20.12 2.83
C GLN A 139 -14.32 19.10 2.41
N LEU A 140 -14.33 18.73 1.12
CA LEU A 140 -13.27 17.89 0.55
C LEU A 140 -12.03 18.70 0.20
N ASP A 141 -12.23 19.94 -0.25
CA ASP A 141 -11.19 20.91 -0.56
C ASP A 141 -11.46 22.20 0.24
N PRO A 142 -10.77 22.41 1.38
CA PRO A 142 -11.02 23.54 2.26
C PRO A 142 -10.19 24.77 1.89
N VAL A 143 -9.27 24.69 0.92
CA VAL A 143 -8.34 25.78 0.61
C VAL A 143 -9.10 27.01 0.12
N GLY A 144 -8.76 28.18 0.66
CA GLY A 144 -9.42 29.45 0.34
C GLY A 144 -10.67 29.74 1.17
N ILE A 145 -11.12 28.83 2.03
CA ILE A 145 -12.27 29.06 2.91
C ILE A 145 -11.78 29.71 4.22
N PRO A 146 -12.38 30.82 4.68
CA PRO A 146 -12.06 31.40 5.98
C PRO A 146 -12.65 30.56 7.12
N CYS A 147 -11.86 30.30 8.16
CA CYS A 147 -12.34 29.66 9.38
C CYS A 147 -11.54 30.05 10.62
N SER A 148 -12.11 29.72 11.77
CA SER A 148 -11.44 29.82 13.07
C SER A 148 -10.96 28.45 13.57
N ARG A 149 -11.54 27.38 13.07
CA ARG A 149 -11.20 26.00 13.44
C ARG A 149 -11.15 25.11 12.22
N LEU A 150 -10.03 24.41 12.06
CA LEU A 150 -9.80 23.48 10.95
C LEU A 150 -9.54 22.08 11.52
N GLU A 151 -10.37 21.11 11.15
CA GLU A 151 -10.19 19.70 11.52
C GLU A 151 -9.89 18.87 10.28
N GLY A 152 -8.79 18.11 10.29
CA GLY A 152 -8.48 17.10 9.29
C GLY A 152 -8.92 15.72 9.76
N ASN A 153 -9.85 15.10 9.04
CA ASN A 153 -10.25 13.71 9.30
C ASN A 153 -9.48 12.79 8.37
N PHE A 154 -8.79 11.81 8.94
CA PHE A 154 -7.92 10.88 8.24
C PHE A 154 -8.29 9.43 8.55
N LEU A 155 -7.93 8.53 7.64
CA LEU A 155 -8.00 7.10 7.80
C LEU A 155 -6.58 6.53 7.69
N ASN A 156 -5.98 6.20 8.83
CA ASN A 156 -4.62 5.67 8.91
C ASN A 156 -4.63 4.17 8.71
N ILE A 157 -3.84 3.67 7.76
CA ILE A 157 -3.65 2.25 7.52
C ILE A 157 -2.45 1.81 8.35
N LEU A 158 -2.73 1.00 9.37
CA LEU A 158 -1.75 0.55 10.35
C LEU A 158 -1.28 -0.87 10.06
N TRP A 159 -0.02 -1.16 10.36
CA TRP A 159 0.54 -2.51 10.34
C TRP A 159 1.48 -2.73 11.51
N ARG A 160 1.71 -3.99 11.90
CA ARG A 160 2.60 -4.32 13.03
C ARG A 160 4.06 -4.10 12.64
N LYS A 161 4.80 -3.41 13.51
CA LYS A 161 6.23 -3.09 13.32
C LYS A 161 7.08 -4.34 13.07
N THR A 162 6.77 -5.44 13.77
CA THR A 162 7.51 -6.71 13.64
C THR A 162 7.37 -7.33 12.26
N PHE A 163 6.20 -7.25 11.63
CA PHE A 163 5.98 -7.77 10.28
C PHE A 163 6.71 -6.93 9.23
N TYR A 164 6.68 -5.60 9.39
CA TYR A 164 7.44 -4.68 8.55
C TYR A 164 8.96 -4.94 8.65
N LYS A 165 9.49 -5.07 9.87
CA LYS A 165 10.89 -5.39 10.11
C LYS A 165 11.32 -6.73 9.49
N ASN A 166 10.53 -7.79 9.67
CA ASN A 166 10.84 -9.10 9.11
C ASN A 166 10.86 -9.07 7.57
N LEU A 167 9.91 -8.35 6.98
CA LEU A 167 9.84 -8.17 5.53
C LEU A 167 11.09 -7.45 5.00
N ASN A 168 11.44 -6.29 5.57
CA ASN A 168 12.64 -5.54 5.16
C ASN A 168 13.91 -6.37 5.32
N GLN A 169 14.00 -7.17 6.39
CA GLN A 169 15.13 -8.09 6.57
C GLN A 169 15.21 -9.13 5.45
N CYS A 170 14.09 -9.71 5.02
CA CYS A 170 14.06 -10.64 3.88
C CYS A 170 14.53 -9.97 2.59
N LEU A 171 14.02 -8.78 2.31
CA LEU A 171 14.30 -8.07 1.07
C LEU A 171 15.78 -7.66 0.99
N ASN A 172 16.32 -7.12 2.09
CA ASN A 172 17.74 -6.78 2.19
C ASN A 172 18.64 -8.01 2.05
N LYS A 173 18.30 -9.13 2.70
CA LYS A 173 19.06 -10.39 2.59
C LYS A 173 18.99 -11.02 1.19
N ALA A 174 17.90 -10.81 0.46
CA ALA A 174 17.75 -11.30 -0.91
C ALA A 174 18.63 -10.51 -1.91
N GLY A 175 19.16 -9.35 -1.52
CA GLY A 175 20.05 -8.54 -2.36
C GLY A 175 19.34 -7.85 -3.51
N VAL A 176 18.05 -7.50 -3.33
CA VAL A 176 17.19 -6.98 -4.38
C VAL A 176 16.85 -5.52 -4.06
N GLU A 177 17.15 -4.61 -4.97
CA GLU A 177 16.72 -3.22 -4.83
C GLU A 177 15.20 -3.12 -4.99
N ILE A 178 14.55 -2.34 -4.15
CA ILE A 178 13.10 -2.15 -4.22
C ILE A 178 12.83 -0.83 -4.91
N ALA A 179 12.07 -0.88 -5.99
CA ALA A 179 11.55 0.31 -6.62
C ALA A 179 10.51 0.99 -5.71
N GLU A 180 9.51 0.22 -5.28
CA GLU A 180 8.51 0.68 -4.32
C GLU A 180 7.81 -0.50 -3.62
N LEU A 181 7.37 -0.25 -2.38
CA LEU A 181 6.48 -1.14 -1.62
C LEU A 181 5.04 -0.64 -1.76
N TYR A 182 4.15 -1.48 -2.29
CA TYR A 182 2.72 -1.16 -2.36
C TYR A 182 1.90 -2.00 -1.40
N LEU A 183 0.91 -1.37 -0.77
CA LEU A 183 -0.18 -2.09 -0.12
C LEU A 183 -0.96 -2.88 -1.18
N ALA A 184 -0.79 -4.20 -1.19
CA ALA A 184 -1.43 -5.12 -2.11
C ALA A 184 -2.96 -4.94 -2.18
N PRO A 185 -3.70 -4.74 -1.06
CA PRO A 185 -5.14 -4.48 -1.11
C PRO A 185 -5.51 -3.21 -1.89
N LEU A 186 -4.70 -2.15 -1.80
CA LEU A 186 -4.95 -0.89 -2.50
C LEU A 186 -4.63 -1.03 -3.99
N ALA A 187 -3.51 -1.68 -4.33
CA ALA A 187 -3.15 -1.99 -5.71
C ALA A 187 -4.20 -2.87 -6.40
N LEU A 188 -4.73 -3.86 -5.68
CA LEU A 188 -5.83 -4.70 -6.14
C LEU A 188 -7.09 -3.85 -6.40
N ALA A 189 -7.48 -3.01 -5.45
CA ALA A 189 -8.67 -2.17 -5.57
C ALA A 189 -8.62 -1.24 -6.79
N ASP A 190 -7.47 -0.62 -7.05
CA ASP A 190 -7.28 0.24 -8.23
C ASP A 190 -7.34 -0.54 -9.54
N ALA A 191 -6.94 -1.80 -9.55
CA ALA A 191 -6.93 -2.62 -10.75
C ALA A 191 -8.30 -3.22 -11.10
N VAL A 192 -9.17 -3.48 -10.10
CA VAL A 192 -10.43 -4.23 -10.29
C VAL A 192 -11.69 -3.40 -10.16
N LEU A 193 -11.67 -2.30 -9.39
CA LEU A 193 -12.84 -1.45 -9.19
C LEU A 193 -12.92 -0.40 -10.30
N THR A 194 -14.14 -0.11 -10.70
CA THR A 194 -14.44 1.03 -11.57
C THR A 194 -14.64 2.30 -10.75
N GLU A 195 -14.41 3.45 -11.35
CA GLU A 195 -14.69 4.75 -10.72
C GLU A 195 -16.17 4.90 -10.32
N THR A 196 -17.09 4.32 -11.08
CA THR A 196 -18.51 4.33 -10.74
C THR A 196 -18.79 3.55 -9.46
N GLU A 197 -18.20 2.38 -9.27
CA GLU A 197 -18.34 1.58 -8.04
C GLU A 197 -17.74 2.31 -6.83
N LYS A 198 -16.52 2.86 -6.95
CA LYS A 198 -15.89 3.65 -5.89
C LYS A 198 -16.72 4.89 -5.52
N ARG A 199 -17.32 5.56 -6.50
CA ARG A 199 -18.12 6.79 -6.30
C ARG A 199 -19.45 6.49 -5.64
N THR A 200 -20.19 5.52 -6.17
CA THR A 200 -21.53 5.15 -5.69
C THR A 200 -21.51 4.37 -4.38
N GLY A 201 -20.36 3.79 -4.03
CA GLY A 201 -20.14 3.07 -2.80
C GLY A 201 -20.09 1.57 -3.03
N CYS A 202 -19.01 0.90 -2.64
CA CYS A 202 -18.89 -0.55 -2.79
C CYS A 202 -18.00 -1.17 -1.71
N ALA A 203 -18.18 -2.47 -1.50
CA ALA A 203 -17.24 -3.30 -0.74
C ALA A 203 -16.47 -4.22 -1.69
N LEU A 204 -15.14 -4.15 -1.66
CA LEU A 204 -14.26 -5.10 -2.34
C LEU A 204 -13.80 -6.15 -1.33
N ILE A 205 -14.02 -7.42 -1.66
CA ILE A 205 -13.68 -8.56 -0.83
C ILE A 205 -12.73 -9.47 -1.60
N ASP A 206 -11.49 -9.56 -1.14
CA ASP A 206 -10.49 -10.48 -1.68
C ASP A 206 -10.44 -11.75 -0.85
N LEU A 207 -10.93 -12.86 -1.42
CA LEU A 207 -10.95 -14.18 -0.79
C LEU A 207 -9.64 -14.92 -1.12
N GLY A 208 -8.63 -14.69 -0.29
CA GLY A 208 -7.30 -15.30 -0.41
C GLY A 208 -7.23 -16.72 0.18
N ALA A 209 -6.03 -17.30 0.12
CA ALA A 209 -5.76 -18.60 0.74
C ALA A 209 -5.88 -18.50 2.27
N ASP A 210 -5.13 -17.59 2.89
CA ASP A 210 -4.98 -17.59 4.34
C ASP A 210 -5.71 -16.40 5.00
N THR A 211 -6.06 -15.40 4.19
CA THR A 211 -6.67 -14.14 4.62
C THR A 211 -7.80 -13.74 3.69
N THR A 212 -8.76 -13.01 4.23
CA THR A 212 -9.81 -12.33 3.48
C THR A 212 -9.68 -10.84 3.74
N THR A 213 -9.58 -10.04 2.68
CA THR A 213 -9.43 -8.59 2.80
C THR A 213 -10.72 -7.89 2.45
N VAL A 214 -11.12 -6.92 3.26
CA VAL A 214 -12.33 -6.10 3.06
C VAL A 214 -11.90 -4.64 2.89
N LEU A 215 -12.28 -4.03 1.77
CA LEU A 215 -12.16 -2.59 1.55
C LEU A 215 -13.54 -2.00 1.29
N VAL A 216 -13.83 -0.85 1.89
CA VAL A 216 -15.06 -0.09 1.65
C VAL A 216 -14.70 1.23 1.01
N TYR A 217 -15.29 1.51 -0.15
CA TYR A 217 -15.18 2.80 -0.83
C TYR A 217 -16.54 3.49 -0.82
N TYR A 218 -16.54 4.81 -0.68
CA TYR A 218 -17.73 5.65 -0.86
C TYR A 218 -17.31 7.07 -1.24
N LYS A 219 -17.95 7.63 -2.29
CA LYS A 219 -17.58 8.93 -2.88
C LYS A 219 -16.11 8.99 -3.32
N ASN A 220 -15.58 7.91 -3.91
CA ASN A 220 -14.18 7.79 -4.35
C ASN A 220 -13.13 7.83 -3.22
N ILE A 221 -13.55 7.72 -1.97
CA ILE A 221 -12.65 7.74 -0.81
C ILE A 221 -12.65 6.34 -0.18
N LEU A 222 -11.46 5.83 0.16
CA LEU A 222 -11.31 4.65 1.00
C LEU A 222 -11.83 4.97 2.40
N ARG A 223 -12.88 4.26 2.81
CA ARG A 223 -13.57 4.47 4.08
C ARG A 223 -13.21 3.44 5.14
N HIS A 224 -12.85 2.24 4.71
CA HIS A 224 -12.42 1.16 5.60
C HIS A 224 -11.51 0.18 4.88
N LEU A 225 -10.54 -0.36 5.61
CA LEU A 225 -9.69 -1.46 5.16
C LEU A 225 -9.42 -2.37 6.36
N ALA A 226 -9.69 -3.66 6.20
CA ALA A 226 -9.34 -4.67 7.19
C ALA A 226 -8.94 -5.98 6.55
N VAL A 227 -7.93 -6.65 7.11
CA VAL A 227 -7.53 -8.01 6.73
C VAL A 227 -7.94 -8.98 7.83
N ILE A 228 -8.83 -9.91 7.50
CA ILE A 228 -9.31 -10.98 8.36
C ILE A 228 -8.38 -12.19 8.17
N PRO A 229 -7.85 -12.80 9.24
CA PRO A 229 -6.93 -13.95 9.15
C PRO A 229 -7.67 -15.28 8.90
N LEU A 230 -8.72 -15.26 8.07
CA LEU A 230 -9.50 -16.41 7.63
C LEU A 230 -9.55 -16.43 6.10
N GLY A 231 -9.31 -17.59 5.48
CA GLY A 231 -9.37 -17.74 4.02
C GLY A 231 -9.64 -19.18 3.60
N GLY A 232 -9.43 -19.49 2.31
CA GLY A 232 -9.67 -20.83 1.76
C GLY A 232 -8.84 -21.97 2.39
N GLU A 233 -7.73 -21.68 3.04
CA GLU A 233 -6.88 -22.64 3.77
C GLU A 233 -7.56 -23.07 5.07
N ASN A 234 -8.34 -22.20 5.71
CA ASN A 234 -9.15 -22.60 6.86
C ASN A 234 -10.19 -23.66 6.48
N ILE A 235 -10.78 -23.56 5.28
CA ILE A 235 -11.70 -24.57 4.74
C ILE A 235 -10.95 -25.89 4.54
N THR A 236 -9.76 -25.84 3.93
CA THR A 236 -8.90 -27.02 3.77
C THR A 236 -8.58 -27.68 5.10
N LYS A 237 -8.20 -26.88 6.11
CA LYS A 237 -7.91 -27.37 7.45
C LYS A 237 -9.11 -28.02 8.12
N ASP A 238 -10.31 -27.49 7.95
CA ASP A 238 -11.50 -28.15 8.50
C ASP A 238 -11.82 -29.47 7.80
N ILE A 239 -11.59 -29.57 6.48
CA ILE A 239 -11.74 -30.82 5.73
C ILE A 239 -10.78 -31.91 6.26
N THR A 240 -9.59 -31.54 6.79
CA THR A 240 -8.67 -32.54 7.38
C THR A 240 -9.27 -33.29 8.58
N SER A 241 -10.31 -32.75 9.23
CA SER A 241 -11.07 -33.48 10.27
C SER A 241 -11.70 -34.78 9.76
N LEU A 242 -11.82 -34.95 8.44
CA LEU A 242 -12.27 -36.16 7.75
C LEU A 242 -11.15 -37.18 7.52
N LEU A 243 -10.08 -37.12 8.31
CA LEU A 243 -8.92 -38.02 8.27
C LEU A 243 -8.15 -37.96 6.93
N MET A 244 -8.01 -36.74 6.41
CA MET A 244 -7.27 -36.44 5.18
C MET A 244 -6.00 -35.66 5.49
N GLU A 245 -4.94 -35.88 4.71
CA GLU A 245 -3.79 -34.97 4.68
C GLU A 245 -4.16 -33.65 4.00
N ASP A 246 -3.42 -32.58 4.27
CA ASP A 246 -3.67 -31.23 3.71
C ASP A 246 -3.79 -31.24 2.18
N SER A 247 -2.91 -32.00 1.51
CA SER A 247 -2.91 -32.12 0.04
C SER A 247 -4.18 -32.78 -0.49
N GLN A 248 -4.67 -33.82 0.19
CA GLN A 248 -5.92 -34.52 -0.16
C GLN A 248 -7.13 -33.63 0.13
N ALA A 249 -7.13 -32.94 1.26
CA ALA A 249 -8.18 -32.00 1.63
C ALA A 249 -8.30 -30.86 0.60
N GLU A 250 -7.18 -30.30 0.13
CA GLU A 250 -7.18 -29.27 -0.92
C GLU A 250 -7.73 -29.80 -2.24
N GLN A 251 -7.33 -31.01 -2.65
CA GLN A 251 -7.86 -31.65 -3.86
C GLN A 251 -9.37 -31.88 -3.76
N MET A 252 -9.85 -32.35 -2.60
CA MET A 252 -11.27 -32.53 -2.33
C MET A 252 -12.01 -31.20 -2.37
N LYS A 253 -11.45 -30.14 -1.78
CA LYS A 253 -12.01 -28.78 -1.83
C LYS A 253 -12.15 -28.30 -3.28
N LEU A 254 -11.07 -28.34 -4.05
CA LEU A 254 -11.07 -27.87 -5.44
C LEU A 254 -12.03 -28.67 -6.34
N LYS A 255 -12.29 -29.94 -6.01
CA LYS A 255 -13.10 -30.84 -6.83
C LYS A 255 -14.58 -30.87 -6.45
N TYR A 256 -14.90 -30.81 -5.16
CA TYR A 256 -16.25 -31.08 -4.65
C TYR A 256 -16.85 -29.95 -3.82
N ALA A 257 -16.08 -28.95 -3.40
CA ALA A 257 -16.62 -27.85 -2.59
C ALA A 257 -17.61 -27.01 -3.38
N SER A 258 -18.69 -26.64 -2.71
CA SER A 258 -19.62 -25.60 -3.10
C SER A 258 -19.76 -24.64 -1.93
N ALA A 259 -19.88 -23.35 -2.24
CA ALA A 259 -20.07 -22.32 -1.23
C ALA A 259 -21.48 -22.35 -0.61
N TYR A 260 -22.42 -22.91 -1.35
CA TYR A 260 -23.80 -23.08 -0.93
C TYR A 260 -24.46 -24.21 -1.73
N THR A 261 -25.29 -25.01 -1.05
CA THR A 261 -26.03 -26.14 -1.60
C THR A 261 -27.44 -26.10 -1.03
N ASP A 262 -28.46 -26.11 -1.89
CA ASP A 262 -29.84 -26.19 -1.41
C ASP A 262 -30.07 -27.58 -0.77
N ASN A 263 -30.75 -27.60 0.38
CA ASN A 263 -30.94 -28.86 1.12
C ASN A 263 -31.71 -29.93 0.32
N SER A 264 -32.49 -29.54 -0.68
CA SER A 264 -33.17 -30.46 -1.62
C SER A 264 -32.20 -31.20 -2.55
N ASP A 265 -31.02 -30.64 -2.79
CA ASP A 265 -30.05 -31.15 -3.75
C ASP A 265 -28.98 -32.04 -3.08
N ILE A 266 -29.05 -32.16 -1.74
CA ILE A 266 -28.15 -33.00 -0.95
C ILE A 266 -28.66 -34.44 -0.99
N ASP A 267 -27.89 -35.31 -1.64
CA ASP A 267 -28.10 -36.76 -1.59
C ASP A 267 -27.36 -37.37 -0.38
N ASP A 268 -28.14 -37.79 0.62
CA ASP A 268 -27.63 -38.38 1.87
C ASP A 268 -26.84 -39.68 1.66
N ASN A 269 -27.06 -40.38 0.54
CA ASN A 269 -26.36 -41.62 0.24
C ASN A 269 -25.10 -41.41 -0.62
N LYS A 270 -24.92 -40.21 -1.18
CA LYS A 270 -23.78 -39.89 -2.02
C LYS A 270 -22.52 -39.78 -1.19
N LYS A 271 -21.46 -40.44 -1.66
CA LYS A 271 -20.12 -40.38 -1.05
C LYS A 271 -19.09 -39.86 -2.04
N TYR A 272 -18.20 -38.98 -1.57
CA TYR A 272 -17.07 -38.50 -2.34
C TYR A 272 -15.86 -39.43 -2.13
N PRO A 273 -15.24 -39.92 -3.21
CA PRO A 273 -14.01 -40.68 -3.11
C PRO A 273 -12.85 -39.77 -2.70
N ILE A 274 -12.15 -40.15 -1.64
CA ILE A 274 -10.89 -39.51 -1.21
C ILE A 274 -9.75 -40.13 -2.01
N ASP A 275 -9.71 -41.47 -2.04
CA ASP A 275 -8.80 -42.30 -2.82
C ASP A 275 -9.52 -43.59 -3.26
N GLN A 276 -8.77 -44.64 -3.61
CA GLN A 276 -9.33 -45.91 -4.10
C GLN A 276 -10.17 -46.63 -3.02
N ASP A 277 -9.80 -46.51 -1.75
CA ASP A 277 -10.36 -47.30 -0.66
C ASP A 277 -11.22 -46.46 0.30
N ARG A 278 -10.92 -45.16 0.42
CA ARG A 278 -11.56 -44.26 1.38
C ARG A 278 -12.56 -43.33 0.70
N LYS A 279 -13.73 -43.18 1.32
CA LYS A 279 -14.82 -42.28 0.90
C LYS A 279 -15.35 -41.50 2.08
N VAL A 280 -15.90 -40.32 1.82
CA VAL A 280 -16.58 -39.49 2.83
C VAL A 280 -18.02 -39.22 2.42
N ASP A 281 -18.93 -39.15 3.39
CA ASP A 281 -20.33 -38.81 3.14
C ASP A 281 -20.43 -37.36 2.64
N SER A 282 -21.14 -37.17 1.52
CA SER A 282 -21.18 -35.88 0.83
C SER A 282 -21.82 -34.79 1.69
N ARG A 283 -22.90 -35.10 2.41
CA ARG A 283 -23.54 -34.18 3.37
C ARG A 283 -22.53 -33.65 4.39
N LYS A 284 -21.73 -34.54 4.98
CA LYS A 284 -20.76 -34.14 6.00
C LYS A 284 -19.67 -33.23 5.43
N PHE A 285 -19.21 -33.52 4.21
CA PHE A 285 -18.26 -32.67 3.50
C PHE A 285 -18.85 -31.28 3.19
N ILE A 286 -20.08 -31.23 2.67
CA ILE A 286 -20.80 -29.99 2.39
C ILE A 286 -20.96 -29.14 3.66
N GLU A 287 -21.43 -29.74 4.76
CA GLU A 287 -21.60 -29.04 6.04
C GLU A 287 -20.30 -28.39 6.53
N ILE A 288 -19.17 -29.09 6.42
CA ILE A 288 -17.86 -28.56 6.85
C ILE A 288 -17.45 -27.35 6.01
N VAL A 289 -17.56 -27.46 4.69
CA VAL A 289 -17.18 -26.40 3.76
C VAL A 289 -18.06 -25.17 3.97
N GLU A 290 -19.37 -25.36 3.97
CA GLU A 290 -20.34 -24.26 4.08
C GLU A 290 -20.26 -23.59 5.45
N SER A 291 -20.06 -24.34 6.53
CA SER A 291 -19.92 -23.76 7.88
C SER A 291 -18.72 -22.82 7.98
N ARG A 292 -17.55 -23.22 7.44
CA ARG A 292 -16.37 -22.35 7.46
C ARG A 292 -16.56 -21.14 6.55
N LEU A 293 -17.16 -21.32 5.39
CA LEU A 293 -17.40 -20.21 4.49
C LEU A 293 -18.40 -19.21 5.07
N GLN A 294 -19.47 -19.71 5.71
CA GLN A 294 -20.45 -18.90 6.43
C GLN A 294 -19.77 -18.01 7.47
N GLU A 295 -18.87 -18.56 8.29
CA GLU A 295 -18.09 -17.78 9.27
C GLU A 295 -17.21 -16.71 8.60
N ILE A 296 -16.56 -17.03 7.48
CA ILE A 296 -15.75 -16.06 6.72
C ILE A 296 -16.64 -14.90 6.26
N ILE A 297 -17.80 -15.21 5.68
CA ILE A 297 -18.74 -14.22 5.15
C ILE A 297 -19.31 -13.35 6.29
N GLU A 298 -19.66 -13.94 7.43
CA GLU A 298 -20.14 -13.19 8.60
C GLU A 298 -19.08 -12.22 9.12
N ASN A 299 -17.81 -12.67 9.20
CA ASN A 299 -16.69 -11.81 9.58
C ASN A 299 -16.46 -10.69 8.55
N VAL A 300 -16.67 -10.94 7.26
CA VAL A 300 -16.59 -9.92 6.22
C VAL A 300 -17.65 -8.84 6.42
N PHE A 301 -18.91 -9.20 6.63
CA PHE A 301 -19.98 -8.23 6.87
C PHE A 301 -19.78 -7.45 8.18
N TYR A 302 -19.24 -8.09 9.21
CA TYR A 302 -18.87 -7.41 10.45
C TYR A 302 -17.80 -6.32 10.24
N GLN A 303 -16.93 -6.46 9.23
CA GLN A 303 -15.95 -5.42 8.90
C GLN A 303 -16.56 -4.23 8.15
N ILE A 304 -17.76 -4.32 7.59
CA ILE A 304 -18.38 -3.18 6.90
C ILE A 304 -18.92 -2.20 7.94
N PRO A 305 -18.42 -0.95 8.01
CA PRO A 305 -18.91 -0.01 9.00
C PRO A 305 -20.39 0.30 8.80
N ASN A 306 -21.16 0.27 9.89
CA ASN A 306 -22.61 0.52 9.86
C ASN A 306 -22.99 1.83 9.16
N GLU A 307 -22.14 2.85 9.24
CA GLU A 307 -22.36 4.17 8.62
C GLU A 307 -22.34 4.13 7.07
N TYR A 308 -21.85 3.04 6.47
CA TYR A 308 -21.78 2.84 5.02
C TYR A 308 -22.57 1.64 4.52
N ALA A 309 -23.06 0.77 5.41
CA ALA A 309 -23.72 -0.49 5.03
C ALA A 309 -24.92 -0.29 4.09
N ASP A 310 -25.67 0.79 4.29
CA ASP A 310 -26.84 1.19 3.47
C ASP A 310 -26.47 2.05 2.24
N LYS A 311 -25.19 2.43 2.09
CA LYS A 311 -24.70 3.35 1.04
C LYS A 311 -23.93 2.64 -0.09
N LEU A 312 -23.82 1.32 -0.05
CA LEU A 312 -23.05 0.54 -1.03
C LEU A 312 -23.84 0.25 -2.31
N ILE A 313 -24.25 1.28 -3.05
CA ILE A 313 -25.05 1.16 -4.29
C ILE A 313 -24.27 0.46 -5.43
N GLY A 314 -22.94 0.59 -5.41
CA GLY A 314 -22.02 -0.15 -6.27
C GLY A 314 -22.02 -1.65 -5.99
N GLY A 315 -22.48 -2.07 -4.80
CA GLY A 315 -22.64 -3.46 -4.42
C GLY A 315 -21.38 -4.07 -3.80
N ILE A 316 -21.30 -5.39 -3.85
CA ILE A 316 -20.22 -6.20 -3.33
C ILE A 316 -19.41 -6.77 -4.51
N ILE A 317 -18.09 -6.55 -4.51
CA ILE A 317 -17.18 -7.06 -5.52
C ILE A 317 -16.32 -8.15 -4.88
N LEU A 318 -16.43 -9.38 -5.36
CA LEU A 318 -15.64 -10.52 -4.90
C LEU A 318 -14.44 -10.73 -5.83
N THR A 319 -13.29 -11.08 -5.28
CA THR A 319 -12.11 -11.46 -6.07
C THR A 319 -11.24 -12.47 -5.29
N GLY A 320 -10.06 -12.78 -5.82
CA GLY A 320 -9.16 -13.77 -5.23
C GLY A 320 -9.53 -15.21 -5.55
N GLY A 321 -8.70 -16.15 -5.10
CA GLY A 321 -8.85 -17.57 -5.42
C GLY A 321 -10.14 -18.20 -4.88
N GLY A 322 -10.58 -17.78 -3.68
CA GLY A 322 -11.80 -18.27 -3.05
C GLY A 322 -13.07 -17.87 -3.81
N SER A 323 -13.04 -16.78 -4.60
CA SER A 323 -14.16 -16.38 -5.47
C SER A 323 -14.43 -17.34 -6.64
N ASN A 324 -13.63 -18.39 -6.80
CA ASN A 324 -13.88 -19.45 -7.79
C ASN A 324 -14.71 -20.61 -7.23
N MET A 325 -15.01 -20.63 -5.93
CA MET A 325 -15.86 -21.66 -5.36
C MET A 325 -17.27 -21.59 -5.99
N PRO A 326 -17.83 -22.70 -6.47
CA PRO A 326 -19.19 -22.73 -7.01
C PRO A 326 -20.20 -22.14 -6.04
N ASN A 327 -21.20 -21.42 -6.55
CA ASN A 327 -22.27 -20.79 -5.76
C ASN A 327 -21.81 -19.72 -4.74
N ILE A 328 -20.60 -19.19 -4.87
CA ILE A 328 -20.08 -18.15 -3.94
C ILE A 328 -20.96 -16.90 -3.93
N GLU A 329 -21.49 -16.47 -5.07
CA GLU A 329 -22.40 -15.33 -5.14
C GLU A 329 -23.66 -15.59 -4.32
N LYS A 330 -24.26 -16.78 -4.44
CA LYS A 330 -25.44 -17.17 -3.67
C LYS A 330 -25.18 -17.18 -2.16
N ALA A 331 -24.02 -17.71 -1.74
CA ALA A 331 -23.61 -17.70 -0.34
C ALA A 331 -23.54 -16.27 0.24
N PHE A 332 -22.97 -15.33 -0.53
CA PHE A 332 -22.95 -13.92 -0.13
C PHE A 332 -24.34 -13.28 -0.18
N THR A 333 -25.13 -13.51 -1.24
CA THR A 333 -26.49 -12.94 -1.38
C THR A 333 -27.39 -13.31 -0.21
N ASN A 334 -27.26 -14.52 0.33
CA ASN A 334 -28.06 -14.97 1.48
C ASN A 334 -27.80 -14.18 2.77
N GLN A 335 -26.63 -13.53 2.89
CA GLN A 335 -26.27 -12.70 4.04
C GLN A 335 -26.25 -11.20 3.72
N ALA A 336 -26.04 -10.83 2.46
CA ALA A 336 -25.83 -9.46 2.04
C ALA A 336 -27.12 -8.63 2.19
N PRO A 337 -27.00 -7.34 2.59
CA PRO A 337 -28.12 -6.41 2.53
C PRO A 337 -28.44 -5.95 1.10
N THR A 338 -27.64 -6.34 0.11
CA THR A 338 -27.76 -5.94 -1.30
C THR A 338 -27.68 -7.16 -2.21
N GLU A 339 -28.49 -7.15 -3.27
CA GLU A 339 -28.49 -8.19 -4.30
C GLU A 339 -27.38 -7.98 -5.34
N LYS A 340 -26.74 -6.81 -5.36
CA LYS A 340 -25.73 -6.48 -6.37
C LYS A 340 -24.38 -7.04 -5.97
N ILE A 341 -24.09 -8.24 -6.45
CA ILE A 341 -22.81 -8.92 -6.26
C ILE A 341 -22.15 -9.16 -7.62
N ARG A 342 -20.85 -8.89 -7.72
CA ARG A 342 -20.02 -9.09 -8.92
C ARG A 342 -18.78 -9.87 -8.54
N ILE A 343 -18.38 -10.87 -9.32
CA ILE A 343 -17.03 -11.43 -9.23
C ILE A 343 -16.07 -10.74 -10.21
N ALA A 344 -15.05 -10.07 -9.70
CA ALA A 344 -13.94 -9.51 -10.46
C ALA A 344 -12.92 -10.61 -10.80
N LYS A 345 -13.10 -11.22 -11.98
CA LYS A 345 -12.25 -12.30 -12.51
C LYS A 345 -10.93 -11.84 -13.15
N PHE A 346 -10.85 -10.56 -13.53
CA PHE A 346 -9.66 -9.97 -14.14
C PHE A 346 -9.56 -8.46 -13.83
N VAL A 347 -8.39 -7.86 -14.13
CA VAL A 347 -8.15 -6.41 -14.00
C VAL A 347 -8.79 -5.63 -15.14
N ASN A 348 -9.03 -4.33 -14.94
CA ASN A 348 -9.62 -3.44 -15.95
C ASN A 348 -8.62 -3.03 -17.04
N GLN A 349 -7.31 -3.10 -16.78
CA GLN A 349 -6.26 -2.76 -17.74
C GLN A 349 -6.18 -3.81 -18.86
N ASN A 350 -5.84 -3.38 -20.08
CA ASN A 350 -5.59 -4.29 -21.19
C ASN A 350 -4.25 -5.03 -20.99
N ILE A 351 -4.32 -6.34 -20.75
CA ILE A 351 -3.16 -7.22 -20.54
C ILE A 351 -3.04 -8.20 -21.71
N ASN A 352 -1.91 -8.16 -22.41
CA ASN A 352 -1.57 -9.06 -23.51
C ASN A 352 -0.68 -10.20 -23.00
N SER A 353 -1.18 -11.43 -23.03
CA SER A 353 -0.41 -12.62 -22.62
C SER A 353 -0.95 -13.89 -23.28
N ASN A 354 -0.04 -14.83 -23.57
CA ASN A 354 -0.37 -16.18 -24.01
C ASN A 354 -0.21 -17.22 -22.89
N LEU A 355 0.13 -16.78 -21.67
CA LEU A 355 0.33 -17.67 -20.53
C LEU A 355 -1.03 -18.14 -19.98
N PRO A 356 -1.28 -19.47 -19.87
CA PRO A 356 -2.56 -20.01 -19.38
C PRO A 356 -2.98 -19.44 -18.02
N GLU A 357 -2.00 -19.14 -17.18
CA GLU A 357 -2.20 -18.61 -15.84
C GLU A 357 -2.80 -17.20 -15.82
N ILE A 358 -2.57 -16.41 -16.87
CA ILE A 358 -3.11 -15.07 -17.03
C ILE A 358 -4.46 -15.14 -17.76
N THR A 359 -4.54 -15.94 -18.83
CA THR A 359 -5.74 -16.06 -19.66
C THR A 359 -6.89 -16.83 -19.00
N ALA A 360 -6.63 -17.53 -17.89
CA ALA A 360 -7.67 -18.27 -17.15
C ALA A 360 -8.71 -17.37 -16.47
N HIS A 361 -8.38 -16.09 -16.22
CA HIS A 361 -9.28 -15.09 -15.60
C HIS A 361 -9.97 -15.63 -14.33
N THR A 362 -9.19 -16.14 -13.37
CA THR A 362 -9.72 -16.71 -12.12
C THR A 362 -9.67 -15.74 -10.94
N GLY A 363 -9.31 -14.47 -11.14
CA GLY A 363 -9.07 -13.49 -10.06
C GLY A 363 -7.82 -13.71 -9.21
N THR A 364 -7.22 -14.91 -9.24
CA THR A 364 -6.02 -15.32 -8.49
C THR A 364 -4.74 -14.54 -8.82
N MET A 365 -4.73 -13.77 -9.91
CA MET A 365 -3.60 -12.98 -10.39
C MET A 365 -3.89 -11.47 -10.35
N ASN A 366 -5.07 -11.05 -9.88
CA ASN A 366 -5.48 -9.63 -9.95
C ASN A 366 -4.57 -8.73 -9.11
N THR A 367 -4.13 -9.19 -7.94
CA THR A 367 -3.24 -8.43 -7.06
C THR A 367 -1.88 -8.20 -7.73
N ILE A 368 -1.18 -9.25 -8.16
CA ILE A 368 0.10 -9.14 -8.87
C ILE A 368 0.00 -8.33 -10.17
N LEU A 369 -1.11 -8.45 -10.92
CA LEU A 369 -1.36 -7.61 -12.09
C LEU A 369 -1.58 -6.15 -11.71
N GLY A 370 -2.30 -5.87 -10.62
CA GLY A 370 -2.46 -4.51 -10.11
C GLY A 370 -1.15 -3.86 -9.69
N LEU A 371 -0.23 -4.61 -9.07
CA LEU A 371 1.12 -4.14 -8.76
C LEU A 371 1.91 -3.80 -10.04
N LEU A 372 1.82 -4.66 -11.06
CA LEU A 372 2.46 -4.44 -12.35
C LEU A 372 1.90 -3.20 -13.07
N VAL A 373 0.59 -2.96 -12.97
CA VAL A 373 -0.07 -1.77 -13.53
C VAL A 373 0.43 -0.49 -12.85
N LYS A 374 0.66 -0.52 -11.53
CA LYS A 374 1.20 0.65 -10.80
C LYS A 374 2.65 0.97 -11.15
N GLY A 375 3.49 -0.04 -11.36
CA GLY A 375 4.93 0.19 -11.58
C GLY A 375 5.22 1.03 -12.83
N ASP A 376 6.10 2.01 -12.73
CA ASP A 376 6.42 3.02 -13.74
C ASP A 376 7.92 3.13 -14.05
N ILE A 377 8.77 2.62 -13.15
CA ILE A 377 10.21 2.60 -13.28
C ILE A 377 10.65 1.33 -14.01
N ASN A 378 11.63 1.48 -14.91
CA ASN A 378 12.28 0.35 -15.57
C ASN A 378 13.05 -0.52 -14.55
N CYS A 379 12.77 -1.81 -14.55
CA CYS A 379 13.39 -2.81 -13.68
C CYS A 379 14.57 -3.54 -14.35
N ALA A 380 14.82 -3.31 -15.64
CA ALA A 380 15.89 -4.00 -16.36
C ALA A 380 17.29 -3.53 -15.91
N GLY A 381 18.15 -4.48 -15.59
CA GLY A 381 19.58 -4.30 -15.34
C GLY A 381 20.44 -4.67 -16.55
N GLU A 382 21.69 -5.03 -16.29
CA GLU A 382 22.64 -5.45 -17.33
C GLU A 382 22.19 -6.73 -18.04
N GLU A 383 22.50 -6.85 -19.33
CA GLU A 383 22.22 -8.06 -20.09
C GLU A 383 23.13 -9.21 -19.62
N ILE A 384 22.55 -10.40 -19.46
CA ILE A 384 23.30 -11.59 -19.09
C ILE A 384 24.01 -12.11 -20.34
N THR A 385 25.29 -11.75 -20.51
CA THR A 385 26.15 -12.27 -21.59
C THR A 385 26.67 -13.66 -21.20
N ALA A 386 26.57 -14.62 -22.11
CA ALA A 386 26.94 -16.03 -21.90
C ALA A 386 28.46 -16.31 -21.95
N ASP A 387 29.32 -15.35 -21.60
CA ASP A 387 30.77 -15.54 -21.54
C ASP A 387 31.19 -15.98 -20.13
N LEU A 388 31.04 -17.27 -19.83
CA LEU A 388 31.44 -17.90 -18.57
C LEU A 388 32.97 -18.06 -18.40
N PHE A 389 33.80 -17.52 -19.30
CA PHE A 389 35.26 -17.71 -19.31
C PHE A 389 36.04 -16.41 -19.54
N GLN A 390 35.67 -15.30 -18.90
CA GLN A 390 36.63 -14.22 -18.67
C GLN A 390 37.02 -14.16 -17.20
N SER A 391 38.30 -14.44 -17.01
CA SER A 391 39.08 -14.58 -15.78
C SER A 391 38.89 -13.46 -14.76
N ASN A 392 38.98 -13.86 -13.49
CA ASN A 392 39.29 -13.05 -12.32
C ASN A 392 40.08 -11.77 -12.64
N GLU A 393 39.40 -10.62 -12.54
CA GLU A 393 40.03 -9.39 -12.08
C GLU A 393 39.19 -8.82 -10.94
N PRO A 394 39.82 -8.33 -9.85
CA PRO A 394 39.10 -7.68 -8.78
C PRO A 394 38.55 -6.35 -9.30
N LYS A 395 37.24 -6.28 -9.55
CA LYS A 395 36.59 -5.01 -9.92
C LYS A 395 36.56 -4.08 -8.70
N HIS A 396 37.49 -3.13 -8.69
CA HIS A 396 37.33 -1.87 -7.97
C HIS A 396 36.11 -1.15 -8.52
N THR A 397 35.02 -1.11 -7.75
CA THR A 397 33.90 -0.20 -7.99
C THR A 397 34.27 1.17 -7.43
N THR A 398 34.81 2.05 -8.27
CA THR A 398 34.71 3.50 -8.04
C THR A 398 33.27 3.92 -8.42
N PRO A 399 32.45 4.40 -7.46
CA PRO A 399 31.16 4.96 -7.81
C PRO A 399 31.40 6.32 -8.47
N THR A 400 31.10 6.42 -9.76
CA THR A 400 31.02 7.73 -10.42
C THR A 400 29.65 8.30 -10.09
N PRO A 401 29.54 9.49 -9.44
CA PRO A 401 28.25 10.06 -9.09
C PRO A 401 27.57 10.55 -10.38
N ALA A 402 26.46 9.92 -10.75
CA ALA A 402 25.52 10.55 -11.67
C ALA A 402 24.93 11.80 -10.99
N PRO A 403 24.76 12.92 -11.71
CA PRO A 403 24.34 14.18 -11.10
C PRO A 403 22.97 14.03 -10.46
N ALA A 404 22.90 14.33 -9.16
CA ALA A 404 21.67 14.40 -8.38
C ALA A 404 20.70 15.36 -9.07
N LYS A 405 19.66 14.83 -9.71
CA LYS A 405 18.47 15.61 -10.01
C LYS A 405 17.71 15.74 -8.69
N GLY A 406 17.69 16.95 -8.14
CA GLY A 406 16.88 17.30 -6.99
C GLY A 406 15.39 16.96 -7.19
N PRO A 407 14.62 16.83 -6.10
CA PRO A 407 13.24 16.39 -6.14
C PRO A 407 12.39 17.34 -7.00
N ARG A 408 11.68 16.75 -7.97
CA ARG A 408 10.67 17.45 -8.76
C ARG A 408 9.43 17.73 -7.92
N SER A 409 8.84 18.89 -8.17
CA SER A 409 7.64 19.46 -7.53
C SER A 409 6.47 18.48 -7.41
N TYR A 410 5.97 18.37 -6.18
CA TYR A 410 4.71 17.73 -5.79
C TYR A 410 3.52 18.46 -6.41
N LYS A 411 2.86 17.85 -7.40
CA LYS A 411 1.43 18.04 -7.62
C LYS A 411 0.80 16.67 -7.91
N GLU A 412 -0.19 16.37 -7.09
CA GLU A 412 -1.18 15.30 -7.21
C GLU A 412 -0.71 13.84 -6.96
N THR A 413 -1.47 13.22 -6.04
CA THR A 413 -1.68 11.78 -5.80
C THR A 413 -0.81 11.05 -4.76
N SER A 414 -1.50 10.60 -3.71
CA SER A 414 -1.33 9.33 -2.96
C SER A 414 0.08 8.85 -2.59
N GLY A 415 0.44 9.09 -1.32
CA GLY A 415 1.03 8.09 -0.42
C GLY A 415 2.32 7.37 -0.86
N THR A 416 3.47 8.05 -0.79
CA THR A 416 4.77 7.38 -0.77
C THR A 416 5.04 6.84 0.64
N GLY A 417 4.72 5.56 0.85
CA GLY A 417 5.12 4.80 2.02
C GLY A 417 6.63 4.55 2.03
N ILE A 418 7.39 5.51 2.53
CA ILE A 418 8.78 5.29 2.97
C ILE A 418 8.80 5.58 4.46
N VAL A 419 8.85 4.52 5.28
CA VAL A 419 9.13 4.64 6.70
C VAL A 419 10.59 5.06 6.82
N GLN A 420 10.83 6.35 7.05
CA GLN A 420 12.15 6.87 7.39
C GLN A 420 12.65 6.17 8.65
N THR A 421 13.92 5.74 8.62
CA THR A 421 14.56 5.08 9.76
C THR A 421 14.62 6.04 10.96
N GLU A 422 14.65 5.51 12.20
CA GLU A 422 14.72 6.35 13.41
C GLU A 422 15.97 7.26 13.42
N GLU A 423 17.08 6.80 12.83
CA GLU A 423 18.31 7.59 12.68
C GLU A 423 18.14 8.77 11.70
N GLU A 424 17.43 8.56 10.59
CA GLU A 424 17.11 9.63 9.64
C GLU A 424 16.16 10.67 10.24
N LYS A 425 15.16 10.23 11.01
CA LYS A 425 14.25 11.15 11.73
C LYS A 425 15.00 11.99 12.77
N GLU A 426 15.94 11.39 13.49
CA GLU A 426 16.75 12.11 14.48
C GLU A 426 17.70 13.12 13.82
N GLN A 427 18.29 12.76 12.67
CA GLN A 427 19.15 13.67 11.90
C GLN A 427 18.35 14.84 11.30
N LEU A 428 17.16 14.57 10.73
CA LEU A 428 16.26 15.61 10.22
C LEU A 428 15.82 16.56 11.34
N ARG A 429 15.54 16.03 12.53
CA ARG A 429 15.17 16.85 13.69
C ARG A 429 16.32 17.75 14.14
N LYS A 430 17.55 17.24 14.21
CA LYS A 430 18.74 18.05 14.54
C LYS A 430 19.01 19.13 13.50
N GLN A 431 18.89 18.81 12.21
CA GLN A 431 19.06 19.80 11.14
C GLN A 431 18.00 20.90 11.19
N LYS A 432 16.75 20.55 11.54
CA LYS A 432 15.66 21.52 11.69
C LYS A 432 15.87 22.43 12.91
N GLU A 433 16.31 21.87 14.04
CA GLU A 433 16.68 22.64 15.24
C GLU A 433 17.86 23.59 14.98
N GLU A 434 18.88 23.16 14.21
CA GLU A 434 20.01 24.02 13.80
C GLU A 434 19.58 25.14 12.84
N GLN A 435 18.67 24.86 11.89
CA GLN A 435 18.13 25.89 10.99
C GLN A 435 17.30 26.94 11.75
N GLU A 436 16.43 26.51 12.66
CA GLU A 436 15.63 27.43 13.48
C GLU A 436 16.52 28.31 14.38
N GLU A 437 17.61 27.76 14.94
CA GLU A 437 18.56 28.55 15.74
C GLU A 437 19.34 29.56 14.87
N ALA A 438 19.73 29.17 13.66
CA ALA A 438 20.41 30.05 12.71
C ALA A 438 19.50 31.21 12.25
N GLU A 439 18.24 30.94 11.93
CA GLU A 439 17.26 31.97 11.58
C GLU A 439 17.01 32.94 12.74
N ARG A 440 16.91 32.44 13.98
CA ARG A 440 16.71 33.30 15.15
C ARG A 440 17.91 34.24 15.37
N LYS A 441 19.15 33.75 15.19
CA LYS A 441 20.35 34.58 15.29
C LYS A 441 20.42 35.63 14.18
N ALA A 442 20.05 35.28 12.95
CA ALA A 442 19.99 36.22 11.84
C ALA A 442 18.96 37.34 12.09
N GLN A 443 17.78 36.99 12.60
CA GLN A 443 16.75 37.97 12.97
C GLN A 443 17.20 38.91 14.10
N GLU A 444 17.88 38.39 15.12
CA GLU A 444 18.44 39.22 16.21
C GLU A 444 19.52 40.18 15.70
N GLU A 445 20.39 39.74 14.79
CA GLU A 445 21.45 40.56 14.21
C GLU A 445 20.89 41.66 13.29
N GLU A 446 19.86 41.34 12.50
CA GLU A 446 19.15 42.31 11.67
C GLU A 446 18.40 43.35 12.52
N GLN A 447 17.75 42.93 13.61
CA GLN A 447 17.14 43.86 14.57
C GLN A 447 18.16 44.78 15.24
N ARG A 448 19.37 44.28 15.55
CA ARG A 448 20.47 45.12 16.08
C ARG A 448 20.94 46.14 15.06
N ARG A 449 21.12 45.75 13.79
CA ARG A 449 21.47 46.69 12.69
C ARG A 449 20.43 47.79 12.53
N ILE A 450 19.14 47.43 12.51
CA ILE A 450 18.04 48.41 12.39
C ILE A 450 18.01 49.34 13.62
N ALA A 451 18.30 48.83 14.81
CA ALA A 451 18.38 49.64 16.03
C ALA A 451 19.58 50.62 15.99
N GLU A 452 20.74 50.19 15.49
CA GLU A 452 21.92 51.05 15.30
C GLU A 452 21.67 52.13 14.25
N GLU A 453 21.08 51.80 13.10
CA GLU A 453 20.72 52.77 12.07
C GLU A 453 19.70 53.80 12.57
N LYS A 454 18.72 53.39 13.37
CA LYS A 454 17.79 54.32 14.04
C LYS A 454 18.48 55.21 15.07
N ARG A 455 19.49 54.70 15.76
CA ARG A 455 20.27 55.45 16.75
C ARG A 455 21.20 56.48 16.09
N GLU A 456 21.77 56.15 14.93
CA GLU A 456 22.55 57.08 14.11
C GLU A 456 21.68 58.16 13.44
N ASN A 457 20.47 57.79 13.01
CA ASN A 457 19.52 58.71 12.37
C ASN A 457 18.63 59.49 13.35
N SER A 458 18.82 59.32 14.67
CA SER A 458 18.08 60.03 15.70
C SER A 458 18.25 61.55 15.57
N PRO A 459 17.18 62.36 15.73
CA PRO A 459 17.24 63.82 15.68
C PRO A 459 18.28 64.42 16.63
N VAL A 460 18.52 63.77 17.77
CA VAL A 460 19.49 64.19 18.79
C VAL A 460 20.94 64.04 18.29
N ASN A 461 21.24 62.96 17.57
CA ASN A 461 22.57 62.71 16.99
C ASN A 461 22.83 63.61 15.77
N LYS A 462 21.81 63.93 14.98
CA LYS A 462 21.90 64.91 13.89
C LYS A 462 22.12 66.34 14.42
N LEU A 463 21.47 66.70 15.53
CA LEU A 463 21.66 67.99 16.21
C LEU A 463 23.09 68.12 16.77
N TRP A 464 23.62 67.07 17.40
CA TRP A 464 24.99 67.05 17.92
C TRP A 464 26.06 67.15 16.83
N LYS A 465 25.88 66.47 15.69
CA LYS A 465 26.78 66.59 14.52
C LYS A 465 26.73 68.01 13.91
N SER A 466 25.56 68.66 13.89
CA SER A 466 25.41 70.03 13.40
C SER A 466 26.11 71.05 14.32
N ILE A 467 25.99 70.89 15.65
CA ILE A 467 26.68 71.75 16.63
C ILE A 467 28.20 71.58 16.54
N LYS A 468 28.69 70.35 16.32
CA LYS A 468 30.13 70.07 16.18
C LYS A 468 30.73 70.68 14.90
N ASN A 469 29.98 70.64 13.80
CA ASN A 469 30.37 71.27 12.53
C ASN A 469 30.27 72.82 12.57
N PHE A 470 29.42 73.38 13.44
CA PHE A 470 29.34 74.82 13.68
C PHE A 470 30.51 75.32 14.53
N ALA A 471 30.91 74.55 15.56
CA ALA A 471 32.08 74.86 16.39
C ALA A 471 33.41 74.75 15.62
N SER A 472 33.53 73.82 14.66
CA SER A 472 34.72 73.72 13.79
C SER A 472 34.80 74.86 12.78
N LYS A 473 33.66 75.40 12.31
CA LYS A 473 33.64 76.59 11.43
C LYS A 473 34.00 77.88 12.13
N ILE A 474 33.67 78.02 13.42
CA ILE A 474 34.04 79.21 14.22
C ILE A 474 35.53 79.20 14.58
N THR A 475 36.19 78.04 14.55
CA THR A 475 37.63 77.92 14.83
C THR A 475 38.51 78.07 13.57
N GLU A 476 37.92 78.12 12.37
CA GLU A 476 38.62 78.38 11.09
C GLU A 476 38.53 79.85 10.63
N GLU A 477 37.83 80.73 11.37
CA GLU A 477 37.73 82.18 11.07
C GLU A 477 38.62 83.08 11.96
N GLU A 478 39.56 82.50 12.72
CA GLU A 478 40.56 83.26 13.53
C GLU A 478 42.04 82.88 13.25
N GLU A 479 42.37 82.44 12.03
CA GLU A 479 43.76 82.48 11.51
C GLU A 479 43.90 83.30 10.22
#